data_AF-A0A838S867-F1
#
_entry.id   AF-A0A838S867-F1
#
_cell.length_a   1.000
_cell.length_b   1.000
_cell.length_c   1.000
_cell.angle_alpha   90.00
_cell.angle_beta   90.00
_cell.angle_gamma   90.00
#
_symmetry.space_group_name_H-M   'P 1'
#
loop_
_entity.id
_entity.type
_entity.pdbx_description
1 polymer ?
#
loop_
_entity_poly.entity_id
_entity_poly.type
_entity_poly.pdbx_seq_one_letter_code
_entity_poly.pdbx_strand_id
1 'polypeptide(L)'
;MDLLERSGLDLVCPWPRQLTGSAAERLVQPLLQWSWLTTVPLRAAERSARPSLAAANGQFLVVRAASYRAAGGHAAVGGEVLEDIALLRAVKRTGGRGGPADGSTLATCRMYESAAELRNGYGKSLWSAFGSRAGAAAVLALVTLTYLVPALAALTGRHRAAGVAGYAAGVASRLLTARATGGRTFPDTLAHPVSVAGLMALTVESLHRRRHGLLAWKGRPVP
;
A
#
# COMPACT_ATOMS: atom_id res chain seq x y z
N MET A 1 3.26 -22.63 -7.13
CA MET A 1 3.67 -23.75 -6.27
C MET A 1 5.14 -23.60 -5.87
N ASP A 2 6.05 -23.48 -6.84
CA ASP A 2 7.51 -23.42 -6.62
C ASP A 2 8.00 -22.31 -5.66
N LEU A 3 7.39 -21.11 -5.65
CA LEU A 3 7.79 -20.03 -4.73
C LEU A 3 7.54 -20.38 -3.25
N LEU A 4 6.36 -20.89 -2.90
CA LEU A 4 6.01 -21.24 -1.51
C LEU A 4 6.88 -22.38 -0.99
N GLU A 5 7.19 -23.35 -1.86
CA GLU A 5 8.04 -24.50 -1.54
C GLU A 5 9.49 -24.09 -1.33
N ARG A 6 10.05 -23.28 -2.23
CA ARG A 6 11.45 -22.83 -2.13
C ARG A 6 11.70 -21.78 -1.04
N SER A 7 10.69 -20.99 -0.67
CA SER A 7 10.82 -19.93 0.33
C SER A 7 10.43 -20.34 1.75
N GLY A 8 9.81 -21.51 1.92
CA GLY A 8 9.28 -21.95 3.22
C GLY A 8 8.19 -21.02 3.77
N LEU A 9 7.49 -20.29 2.89
CA LEU A 9 6.37 -19.42 3.28
C LEU A 9 5.06 -20.23 3.31
N ASP A 10 4.16 -19.80 4.17
CA ASP A 10 2.82 -20.35 4.35
C ASP A 10 1.76 -19.54 3.61
N LEU A 11 2.00 -18.24 3.45
CA LEU A 11 1.13 -17.32 2.74
C LEU A 11 1.96 -16.34 1.91
N VAL A 12 1.67 -16.25 0.62
CA VAL A 12 2.17 -15.18 -0.25
C VAL A 12 1.01 -14.38 -0.81
N CYS A 13 1.19 -13.06 -0.94
CA CYS A 13 0.27 -12.20 -1.66
C CYS A 13 1.00 -11.55 -2.85
N PRO A 14 1.03 -12.22 -4.02
CA PRO A 14 1.65 -11.65 -5.20
C PRO A 14 0.91 -10.38 -5.63
N TRP A 15 1.61 -9.27 -5.77
CA TRP A 15 1.02 -8.00 -6.15
C TRP A 15 0.80 -7.97 -7.67
N PRO A 16 -0.45 -7.99 -8.17
CA PRO A 16 -0.71 -7.97 -9.60
C PRO A 16 -0.37 -6.61 -10.20
N ARG A 17 -0.10 -6.57 -11.50
CA ARG A 17 0.09 -5.33 -12.25
C ARG A 17 -1.19 -4.50 -12.17
N GLN A 18 -1.09 -3.30 -11.62
CA GLN A 18 -2.26 -2.43 -11.46
C GLN A 18 -2.61 -1.76 -12.79
N LEU A 19 -3.85 -1.96 -13.22
CA LEU A 19 -4.45 -1.24 -14.33
C LEU A 19 -5.15 0.00 -13.78
N THR A 20 -5.01 1.12 -14.49
CA THR A 20 -5.60 2.41 -14.11
C THR A 20 -6.19 3.09 -15.34
N GLY A 21 -7.41 3.61 -15.21
CA GLY A 21 -8.14 4.27 -16.30
C GLY A 21 -8.20 5.78 -16.14
N SER A 22 -8.73 6.26 -15.01
CA SER A 22 -8.88 7.71 -14.75
C SER A 22 -7.60 8.37 -14.24
N ALA A 23 -7.57 9.71 -14.27
CA ALA A 23 -6.45 10.48 -13.73
C ALA A 23 -6.22 10.23 -12.24
N ALA A 24 -7.30 10.13 -11.44
CA ALA A 24 -7.19 9.84 -10.01
C ALA A 24 -6.57 8.45 -9.76
N GLU A 25 -7.00 7.44 -10.52
CA GLU A 25 -6.42 6.10 -10.48
C GLU A 25 -4.94 6.14 -10.83
N ARG A 26 -4.57 6.75 -11.97
CA ARG A 26 -3.18 6.82 -12.45
C ARG A 26 -2.23 7.52 -11.46
N LEU A 27 -2.70 8.56 -10.81
CA LEU A 27 -1.89 9.32 -9.85
C LEU A 27 -1.75 8.58 -8.53
N VAL A 28 -2.84 8.08 -7.94
CA VAL A 28 -2.84 7.57 -6.56
C VAL A 28 -2.61 6.07 -6.48
N GLN A 29 -3.28 5.26 -7.30
CA GLN A 29 -3.29 3.80 -7.15
C GLN A 29 -1.88 3.18 -7.19
N PRO A 30 -0.96 3.59 -8.10
CA PRO A 30 0.40 3.05 -8.12
C PRO A 30 1.22 3.36 -6.87
N LEU A 31 0.86 4.38 -6.08
CA LEU A 31 1.60 4.75 -4.88
C LEU A 31 1.55 3.69 -3.79
N LEU A 32 0.51 2.84 -3.76
CA LEU A 32 0.46 1.76 -2.78
C LEU A 32 1.54 0.70 -3.06
N GLN A 33 1.71 0.34 -4.34
CA GLN A 33 2.79 -0.57 -4.75
C GLN A 33 4.17 0.07 -4.56
N TRP A 34 4.31 1.35 -4.92
CA TRP A 34 5.55 2.09 -4.76
C TRP A 34 5.96 2.27 -3.30
N SER A 35 5.04 2.64 -2.40
CA SER A 35 5.36 2.80 -0.99
C SER A 35 5.85 1.49 -0.40
N TRP A 36 5.22 0.38 -0.78
CA TRP A 36 5.62 -0.94 -0.30
C TRP A 36 7.04 -1.31 -0.75
N LEU A 37 7.37 -1.13 -2.03
CA LEU A 37 8.69 -1.43 -2.59
C LEU A 37 9.81 -0.53 -2.07
N THR A 38 9.48 0.67 -1.58
CA THR A 38 10.48 1.67 -1.16
C THR A 38 10.62 1.82 0.35
N THR A 39 9.61 1.41 1.13
CA THR A 39 9.59 1.67 2.59
C THR A 39 9.55 0.41 3.44
N VAL A 40 9.15 -0.73 2.89
CA VAL A 40 9.09 -1.97 3.66
C VAL A 40 10.40 -2.75 3.46
N PRO A 41 11.08 -3.17 4.53
CA PRO A 41 12.21 -4.10 4.42
C PRO A 41 11.66 -5.51 4.13
N LEU A 42 11.26 -5.76 2.89
CA LEU A 42 10.43 -6.90 2.45
C LEU A 42 10.92 -8.23 3.03
N ARG A 43 12.21 -8.52 2.88
CA ARG A 43 12.82 -9.77 3.34
C ARG A 43 12.79 -9.95 4.86
N ALA A 44 12.86 -8.86 5.62
CA ALA A 44 12.77 -8.92 7.08
C ALA A 44 11.31 -9.12 7.54
N ALA A 45 10.35 -8.50 6.85
CA ALA A 45 8.92 -8.65 7.12
C ALA A 45 8.41 -10.06 6.75
N GLU A 46 8.85 -10.61 5.62
CA GLU A 46 8.49 -11.95 5.13
C GLU A 46 8.95 -13.06 6.07
N ARG A 47 10.20 -12.96 6.58
CA ARG A 47 10.82 -14.00 7.42
C ARG A 47 10.42 -13.91 8.89
N SER A 48 9.80 -12.81 9.31
CA SER A 48 9.42 -12.57 10.69
C SER A 48 8.01 -13.10 10.99
N ALA A 49 7.88 -13.88 12.06
CA ALA A 49 6.59 -14.31 12.61
C ALA A 49 5.84 -13.20 13.36
N ARG A 50 6.40 -11.98 13.48
CA ARG A 50 5.75 -10.87 14.18
C ARG A 50 4.50 -10.38 13.42
N PRO A 51 3.29 -10.43 14.01
CA PRO A 51 2.06 -9.97 13.35
C PRO A 51 2.06 -8.47 13.02
N SER A 52 2.81 -7.65 13.77
CA SER A 52 2.96 -6.22 13.52
C SER A 52 3.68 -5.89 12.20
N LEU A 53 4.41 -6.85 11.63
CA LEU A 53 5.08 -6.74 10.33
C LEU A 53 4.25 -7.38 9.19
N ALA A 54 2.97 -7.68 9.43
CA ALA A 54 2.09 -8.19 8.39
C ALA A 54 1.69 -7.05 7.44
N ALA A 55 2.13 -7.16 6.20
CA ALA A 55 1.57 -6.43 5.08
C ALA A 55 1.03 -7.46 4.09
N ALA A 56 -0.17 -7.24 3.57
CA ALA A 56 -0.78 -8.12 2.61
C ALA A 56 -1.54 -7.31 1.56
N ASN A 57 -1.76 -7.93 0.41
CA ASN A 57 -2.65 -7.43 -0.62
C ASN A 57 -3.66 -8.52 -0.97
N GLY A 58 -4.93 -8.28 -0.66
CA GLY A 58 -6.02 -9.21 -0.88
C GLY A 58 -6.40 -9.45 -2.35
N GLN A 59 -5.79 -8.73 -3.30
CA GLN A 59 -6.07 -8.91 -4.73
C GLN A 59 -5.66 -10.29 -5.24
N PHE A 60 -4.63 -10.90 -4.65
CA PHE A 60 -4.20 -12.25 -5.00
C PHE A 60 -3.48 -12.87 -3.79
N LEU A 61 -4.06 -13.94 -3.24
CA LEU A 61 -3.57 -14.64 -2.06
C LEU A 61 -3.33 -16.11 -2.41
N VAL A 62 -2.16 -16.63 -2.05
CA VAL A 62 -1.84 -18.06 -2.13
C VAL A 62 -1.40 -18.51 -0.75
N VAL A 63 -2.12 -19.48 -0.18
CA VAL A 63 -1.89 -19.95 1.19
C VAL A 63 -1.84 -21.48 1.21
N ARG A 64 -0.93 -22.03 2.02
CA ARG A 64 -0.89 -23.48 2.29
C ARG A 64 -2.17 -23.89 3.00
N ALA A 65 -2.83 -24.93 2.50
CA ALA A 65 -4.12 -25.36 3.05
C ALA A 65 -4.05 -25.72 4.56
N ALA A 66 -2.94 -26.32 5.01
CA ALA A 66 -2.73 -26.62 6.43
C ALA A 66 -2.65 -25.34 7.28
N SER A 67 -1.84 -24.37 6.85
CA SER A 67 -1.64 -23.10 7.55
C SER A 67 -2.91 -22.23 7.52
N TYR A 68 -3.67 -22.25 6.43
CA TYR A 68 -4.97 -21.59 6.34
C TYR A 68 -5.98 -22.17 7.34
N ARG A 69 -6.08 -23.51 7.45
CA ARG A 69 -6.95 -24.16 8.43
C ARG A 69 -6.50 -23.90 9.86
N ALA A 70 -5.20 -23.98 10.15
CA ALA A 70 -4.65 -23.69 11.47
C ALA A 70 -4.93 -22.24 11.91
N ALA A 71 -4.93 -21.30 10.96
CA ALA A 71 -5.27 -19.89 11.20
C ALA A 71 -6.79 -19.62 11.37
N GLY A 72 -7.64 -20.64 11.23
CA GLY A 72 -9.11 -20.51 11.26
C GLY A 72 -9.73 -19.99 9.95
N GLY A 73 -8.92 -19.80 8.90
CA GLY A 73 -9.35 -19.32 7.60
C GLY A 73 -10.05 -17.95 7.63
N HIS A 74 -10.84 -17.65 6.59
CA HIS A 74 -11.59 -16.40 6.50
C HIS A 74 -12.70 -16.27 7.56
N ALA A 75 -13.20 -17.38 8.12
CA ALA A 75 -14.17 -17.33 9.21
C ALA A 75 -13.61 -16.58 10.44
N ALA A 76 -12.30 -16.69 10.69
CA ALA A 76 -11.63 -15.99 11.79
C ALA A 76 -11.44 -14.48 11.56
N VAL A 77 -11.61 -13.98 10.33
CA VAL A 77 -11.29 -12.59 9.95
C VAL A 77 -12.41 -11.87 9.20
N GLY A 78 -13.58 -12.48 9.00
CA GLY A 78 -14.67 -11.91 8.19
C GLY A 78 -15.29 -10.61 8.74
N GLY A 79 -14.98 -10.24 9.98
CA GLY A 79 -15.36 -8.97 10.60
C GLY A 79 -14.37 -7.82 10.33
N GLU A 80 -13.21 -8.12 9.75
CA GLU A 80 -12.14 -7.15 9.55
C GLU A 80 -12.34 -6.35 8.26
N VAL A 81 -11.94 -5.07 8.27
CA VAL A 81 -11.96 -4.25 7.04
C VAL A 81 -10.84 -4.65 6.08
N LEU A 82 -9.71 -5.07 6.65
CA LEU A 82 -8.51 -5.54 5.95
C LEU A 82 -8.32 -7.04 6.24
N GLU A 83 -9.25 -7.83 5.72
CA GLU A 83 -9.32 -9.30 5.90
C GLU A 83 -8.02 -9.99 5.47
N ASP A 84 -7.34 -9.46 4.45
CA ASP A 84 -6.07 -9.92 3.91
C ASP A 84 -4.91 -9.78 4.92
N ILE A 85 -4.76 -8.61 5.53
CA ILE A 85 -3.76 -8.36 6.57
C ILE A 85 -4.11 -9.17 7.82
N ALA A 86 -5.39 -9.23 8.18
CA ALA A 86 -5.85 -9.99 9.32
C ALA A 86 -5.58 -11.50 9.16
N LEU A 87 -5.79 -12.04 7.96
CA LEU A 87 -5.49 -13.44 7.62
C LEU A 87 -3.99 -13.71 7.73
N LEU A 88 -3.13 -12.84 7.17
CA LEU A 88 -1.68 -12.99 7.32
C LEU A 88 -1.26 -12.91 8.79
N ARG A 89 -1.86 -12.02 9.60
CA ARG A 89 -1.61 -11.97 11.04
C ARG A 89 -2.04 -13.26 11.73
N ALA A 90 -3.17 -13.84 11.37
CA ALA A 90 -3.64 -15.11 11.91
C ALA A 90 -2.68 -16.26 11.58
N VAL A 91 -2.21 -16.35 10.33
CA VAL A 91 -1.17 -17.31 9.92
C VAL A 91 0.13 -17.09 10.70
N LYS A 92 0.56 -15.85 10.92
CA LYS A 92 1.77 -15.55 11.71
C LYS A 92 1.62 -15.95 13.18
N ARG A 93 0.42 -15.81 13.77
CA ARG A 93 0.15 -16.22 15.16
C ARG A 93 0.23 -17.73 15.37
N THR A 94 0.04 -18.53 14.33
CA THR A 94 0.23 -19.99 14.41
C THR A 94 1.68 -20.43 14.17
N GLY A 95 2.61 -19.48 14.10
CA GLY A 95 4.03 -19.73 13.80
C GLY A 95 4.37 -19.72 12.30
N GLY A 96 3.37 -19.54 11.43
CA GLY A 96 3.57 -19.47 9.99
C GLY A 96 4.26 -18.19 9.52
N ARG A 97 4.72 -18.19 8.27
CA ARG A 97 5.44 -17.07 7.65
C ARG A 97 4.78 -16.65 6.36
N GLY A 98 4.94 -15.37 6.01
CA GLY A 98 4.31 -14.88 4.81
C GLY A 98 4.47 -13.38 4.61
N GLY A 99 4.15 -12.98 3.39
CA GLY A 99 4.21 -11.59 2.99
C GLY A 99 3.93 -11.41 1.50
N PRO A 100 4.01 -10.17 1.03
CA PRO A 100 3.79 -9.86 -0.37
C PRO A 100 4.98 -10.25 -1.22
N ALA A 101 4.69 -10.55 -2.48
CA ALA A 101 5.66 -10.86 -3.51
C ALA A 101 5.34 -10.04 -4.75
N ASP A 102 6.29 -9.91 -5.68
CA ASP A 102 5.94 -9.36 -7.00
C ASP A 102 5.11 -10.39 -7.78
N GLY A 103 3.92 -10.01 -8.21
CA GLY A 103 3.02 -10.79 -9.04
C GLY A 103 2.67 -10.10 -10.36
N SER A 104 3.43 -9.06 -10.74
CA SER A 104 3.11 -8.17 -11.86
C SER A 104 3.19 -8.83 -13.24
N THR A 105 3.78 -10.01 -13.33
CA THR A 105 3.82 -10.87 -14.52
C THR A 105 2.81 -12.02 -14.46
N LEU A 106 2.21 -12.27 -13.29
CA LEU A 106 1.28 -13.39 -13.07
C LEU A 106 -0.17 -12.97 -13.25
N ALA A 107 -0.51 -11.75 -12.88
CA ALA A 107 -1.88 -11.24 -12.94
C ALA A 107 -1.93 -9.73 -13.11
N THR A 108 -3.06 -9.24 -13.61
CA THR A 108 -3.41 -7.82 -13.66
C THR A 108 -4.62 -7.55 -12.78
N CYS A 109 -4.70 -6.38 -12.15
CA CYS A 109 -5.85 -5.99 -11.35
C CYS A 109 -6.25 -4.54 -11.67
N ARG A 110 -7.52 -4.34 -11.99
CA ARG A 110 -8.15 -3.02 -11.98
C ARG A 110 -8.90 -2.88 -10.66
N MET A 111 -8.26 -2.25 -9.68
CA MET A 111 -8.80 -2.21 -8.31
C MET A 111 -10.00 -1.26 -8.18
N TYR A 112 -9.99 -0.17 -8.95
CA TYR A 112 -11.01 0.87 -8.96
C TYR A 112 -11.28 1.27 -10.40
N GLU A 113 -12.50 1.69 -10.69
CA GLU A 113 -12.92 2.11 -12.02
C GLU A 113 -13.28 3.60 -12.07
N SER A 114 -13.29 4.27 -10.92
CA SER A 114 -13.56 5.70 -10.81
C SER A 114 -12.83 6.36 -9.63
N ALA A 115 -12.75 7.70 -9.66
CA ALA A 115 -12.23 8.48 -8.53
C ALA A 115 -13.07 8.30 -7.24
N ALA A 116 -14.38 8.10 -7.38
CA ALA A 116 -15.28 7.88 -6.25
C ALA A 116 -15.01 6.52 -5.58
N GLU A 117 -14.85 5.47 -6.37
CA GLU A 117 -14.48 4.14 -5.87
C GLU A 117 -13.10 4.16 -5.21
N LEU A 118 -12.12 4.81 -5.83
CA LEU A 118 -10.78 4.97 -5.25
C LEU A 118 -10.85 5.70 -3.90
N ARG A 119 -11.55 6.83 -3.85
CA ARG A 119 -11.72 7.61 -2.60
C ARG A 119 -12.38 6.79 -1.50
N ASN A 120 -13.46 6.06 -1.82
CA ASN A 120 -14.15 5.23 -0.84
C ASN A 120 -13.30 4.02 -0.40
N GLY A 121 -12.60 3.40 -1.35
CA GLY A 121 -11.74 2.25 -1.12
C GLY A 121 -10.52 2.57 -0.25
N TYR A 122 -9.87 3.71 -0.44
CA TYR A 122 -8.80 4.19 0.45
C TYR A 122 -9.35 4.78 1.75
N GLY A 123 -10.45 5.53 1.66
CA GLY A 123 -11.11 6.17 2.79
C GLY A 123 -11.54 5.18 3.88
N LYS A 124 -11.87 3.94 3.53
CA LYS A 124 -12.26 2.90 4.51
C LYS A 124 -11.10 2.40 5.37
N SER A 125 -9.85 2.46 4.88
CA SER A 125 -8.73 1.68 5.44
C SER A 125 -7.51 2.51 5.84
N LEU A 126 -7.22 3.64 5.19
CA LEU A 126 -5.97 4.40 5.42
C LEU A 126 -5.78 4.86 6.88
N TRP A 127 -6.86 5.09 7.63
CA TRP A 127 -6.80 5.41 9.07
C TRP A 127 -6.04 4.34 9.88
N SER A 128 -6.03 3.09 9.41
CA SER A 128 -5.43 1.95 10.11
C SER A 128 -3.97 1.70 9.70
N ALA A 129 -3.49 2.31 8.62
CA ALA A 129 -2.19 2.02 8.01
C ALA A 129 -0.98 2.33 8.91
N PHE A 130 -1.11 3.30 9.83
CA PHE A 130 -0.01 3.80 10.65
C PHE A 130 -0.14 3.48 12.14
N GLY A 131 -1.12 2.65 12.52
CA GLY A 131 -1.35 2.16 13.88
C GLY A 131 -1.89 3.18 14.89
N SER A 132 -1.52 4.46 14.80
CA SER A 132 -1.99 5.53 15.68
C SER A 132 -2.08 6.88 14.96
N ARG A 133 -2.79 7.85 15.57
CA ARG A 133 -2.88 9.22 15.06
C ARG A 133 -1.52 9.92 15.05
N ALA A 134 -0.70 9.71 16.08
CA ALA A 134 0.66 10.23 16.15
C ALA A 134 1.55 9.59 15.07
N GLY A 135 1.42 8.28 14.85
CA GLY A 135 2.11 7.57 13.76
C GLY A 135 1.72 8.11 12.38
N ALA A 136 0.42 8.33 12.15
CA ALA A 136 -0.04 8.94 10.91
C ALA A 136 0.50 10.37 10.71
N ALA A 137 0.47 11.21 11.75
CA ALA A 137 1.03 12.57 11.68
C ALA A 137 2.54 12.56 11.39
N ALA A 138 3.30 11.68 12.04
CA ALA A 138 4.73 11.54 11.80
C ALA A 138 5.04 11.11 10.37
N VAL A 139 4.30 10.13 9.82
CA VAL A 139 4.48 9.69 8.42
C VAL A 139 4.07 10.79 7.44
N LEU A 140 2.96 11.49 7.67
CA LEU A 140 2.53 12.60 6.82
C LEU A 140 3.57 13.74 6.82
N ALA A 141 4.14 14.07 7.98
CA ALA A 141 5.22 15.05 8.09
C ALA A 141 6.47 14.60 7.33
N LEU A 142 6.90 13.35 7.52
CA LEU A 142 8.06 12.79 6.82
C LEU A 142 7.87 12.83 5.30
N VAL A 143 6.73 12.32 4.81
CA VAL A 143 6.39 12.30 3.38
C VAL A 143 6.33 13.72 2.81
N THR A 144 5.83 14.70 3.58
CA THR A 144 5.85 16.12 3.18
C THR A 144 7.27 16.63 3.01
N LEU A 145 8.13 16.39 4.01
CA LEU A 145 9.53 16.82 3.99
C LEU A 145 10.34 16.13 2.88
N THR A 146 10.01 14.90 2.54
CA THR A 146 10.74 14.13 1.52
C THR A 146 10.28 14.44 0.09
N TYR A 147 9.00 14.69 -0.14
CA TYR A 147 8.47 14.75 -1.52
C TYR A 147 7.80 16.07 -1.90
N LEU A 148 7.25 16.83 -0.95
CA LEU A 148 6.60 18.11 -1.24
C LEU A 148 7.57 19.28 -1.06
N VAL A 149 8.33 19.30 0.04
CA VAL A 149 9.30 20.37 0.31
C VAL A 149 10.37 20.46 -0.79
N PRO A 150 11.00 19.37 -1.28
CA PRO A 150 11.97 19.47 -2.36
C PRO A 150 11.35 19.95 -3.68
N ALA A 151 10.11 19.53 -3.98
CA ALA A 151 9.41 19.98 -5.17
C ALA A 151 9.12 21.50 -5.13
N LEU A 152 8.75 22.05 -3.97
CA LEU A 152 8.59 23.49 -3.79
C LEU A 152 9.93 24.22 -3.79
N ALA A 153 10.94 23.67 -3.13
CA ALA A 153 12.30 24.23 -3.12
C ALA A 153 12.90 24.31 -4.53
N ALA A 154 12.59 23.35 -5.41
CA ALA A 154 13.00 23.35 -6.81
C ALA A 154 12.50 24.59 -7.58
N LEU A 155 11.42 25.24 -7.11
CA LEU A 155 10.86 26.44 -7.73
C LEU A 155 11.48 27.74 -7.19
N THR A 156 12.25 27.69 -6.10
CA THR A 156 12.76 28.89 -5.38
C THR A 156 14.29 28.98 -5.43
N GLY A 157 14.84 30.19 -5.49
CA GLY A 157 16.27 30.40 -5.80
C GLY A 157 17.27 29.87 -4.76
N ARG A 158 17.00 30.02 -3.45
CA ARG A 158 17.98 29.72 -2.37
C ARG A 158 18.33 28.24 -2.23
N HIS A 159 17.37 27.35 -2.49
CA HIS A 159 17.52 25.89 -2.30
C HIS A 159 17.23 25.10 -3.58
N ARG A 160 17.28 25.76 -4.74
CA ARG A 160 16.85 25.18 -6.03
C ARG A 160 17.54 23.87 -6.36
N ALA A 161 18.86 23.81 -6.25
CA ALA A 161 19.63 22.62 -6.63
C ALA A 161 19.26 21.40 -5.78
N ALA A 162 19.18 21.56 -4.47
CA ALA A 162 18.75 20.50 -3.55
C ALA A 162 17.29 20.10 -3.81
N GLY A 163 16.41 21.07 -4.07
CA GLY A 163 15.02 20.82 -4.42
C GLY A 163 14.87 19.99 -5.70
N VAL A 164 15.59 20.36 -6.76
CA VAL A 164 15.62 19.62 -8.04
C VAL A 164 16.12 18.20 -7.83
N ALA A 165 17.20 18.01 -7.06
CA ALA A 165 17.72 16.68 -6.76
C ALA A 165 16.72 15.82 -6.00
N GLY A 166 16.06 16.35 -4.96
CA GLY A 166 15.04 15.63 -4.20
C GLY A 166 13.79 15.30 -5.02
N TYR A 167 13.31 16.26 -5.82
CA TYR A 167 12.22 16.02 -6.77
C TYR A 167 12.58 14.92 -7.77
N ALA A 168 13.76 15.01 -8.40
CA ALA A 168 14.23 14.03 -9.36
C ALA A 168 14.37 12.63 -8.74
N ALA A 169 14.85 12.53 -7.49
CA ALA A 169 14.93 11.27 -6.76
C ALA A 169 13.55 10.64 -6.55
N GLY A 170 12.53 11.42 -6.16
CA GLY A 170 11.15 10.93 -6.02
C GLY A 170 10.56 10.46 -7.35
N VAL A 171 10.72 11.24 -8.42
CA VAL A 171 10.30 10.88 -9.78
C VAL A 171 11.00 9.60 -10.25
N ALA A 172 12.32 9.51 -10.07
CA ALA A 172 13.13 8.36 -10.46
C ALA A 172 12.72 7.10 -9.70
N SER A 173 12.52 7.21 -8.38
CA SER A 173 12.03 6.11 -7.55
C SER A 173 10.71 5.55 -8.08
N ARG A 174 9.71 6.42 -8.31
CA ARG A 174 8.42 6.00 -8.87
C ARG A 174 8.54 5.41 -10.26
N LEU A 175 9.41 5.97 -11.10
CA LEU A 175 9.65 5.49 -12.46
C LEU A 175 10.28 4.09 -12.47
N LEU A 176 11.27 3.85 -11.61
CA LEU A 176 11.90 2.55 -11.47
C LEU A 176 10.90 1.50 -11.00
N THR A 177 10.08 1.82 -10.00
CA THR A 177 8.99 0.95 -9.57
C THR A 177 8.01 0.65 -10.71
N ALA A 178 7.52 1.67 -11.41
CA ALA A 178 6.57 1.47 -12.51
C ALA A 178 7.15 0.58 -13.61
N ARG A 179 8.44 0.73 -13.96
CA ARG A 179 9.10 -0.16 -14.92
C ARG A 179 9.25 -1.58 -14.41
N ALA A 180 9.65 -1.75 -13.15
CA ALA A 180 9.81 -3.06 -12.55
C ALA A 180 8.49 -3.84 -12.49
N THR A 181 7.36 -3.14 -12.34
CA THR A 181 6.04 -3.76 -12.12
C THR A 181 5.11 -3.69 -13.34
N GLY A 182 5.60 -3.21 -14.48
CA GLY A 182 4.81 -3.05 -15.71
C GLY A 182 3.71 -1.98 -15.61
N GLY A 183 3.83 -1.05 -14.65
CA GLY A 183 2.92 0.08 -14.48
C GLY A 183 3.19 1.21 -15.46
N ARG A 184 2.26 2.18 -15.51
CA ARG A 184 2.40 3.37 -16.35
C ARG A 184 3.52 4.28 -15.83
N THR A 185 4.34 4.80 -16.74
CA THR A 185 5.49 5.65 -16.42
C THR A 185 5.17 7.13 -16.64
N PHE A 186 5.53 7.69 -17.80
CA PHE A 186 5.29 9.10 -18.11
C PHE A 186 3.88 9.33 -18.68
N PRO A 187 3.27 10.51 -18.42
CA PRO A 187 3.79 11.62 -17.61
C PRO A 187 3.56 11.48 -16.09
N ASP A 188 2.92 10.40 -15.62
CA ASP A 188 2.44 10.27 -14.23
C ASP A 188 3.55 10.31 -13.17
N THR A 189 4.74 9.81 -13.53
CA THR A 189 5.91 9.86 -12.65
C THR A 189 6.36 11.29 -12.35
N LEU A 190 6.23 12.22 -13.30
CA LEU A 190 6.55 13.65 -13.10
C LEU A 190 5.62 14.31 -12.08
N ALA A 191 4.38 13.82 -12.00
CA ALA A 191 3.36 14.28 -11.06
C ALA A 191 3.46 13.56 -9.70
N HIS A 192 4.62 13.02 -9.33
CA HIS A 192 4.83 12.33 -8.04
C HIS A 192 4.46 13.20 -6.83
N PRO A 193 4.85 14.49 -6.72
CA PRO A 193 4.42 15.34 -5.60
C PRO A 193 2.89 15.49 -5.51
N VAL A 194 2.21 15.66 -6.65
CA VAL A 194 0.74 15.74 -6.71
C VAL A 194 0.09 14.44 -6.24
N SER A 195 0.67 13.31 -6.64
CA SER A 195 0.18 11.99 -6.24
C SER A 195 0.34 11.77 -4.73
N VAL A 196 1.50 12.16 -4.18
CA VAL A 196 1.77 12.13 -2.75
C VAL A 196 0.76 12.99 -1.99
N ALA A 197 0.52 14.22 -2.43
CA ALA A 197 -0.49 15.10 -1.84
C ALA A 197 -1.91 14.49 -1.90
N GLY A 198 -2.27 13.84 -3.01
CA GLY A 198 -3.54 13.12 -3.14
C GLY A 198 -3.69 11.97 -2.13
N LEU A 199 -2.65 11.15 -1.96
CA LEU A 199 -2.65 10.08 -0.96
C LEU A 199 -2.72 10.62 0.48
N MET A 200 -2.03 11.74 0.75
CA MET A 200 -2.12 12.42 2.04
C MET A 200 -3.54 12.94 2.31
N ALA A 201 -4.19 13.54 1.32
CA ALA A 201 -5.57 14.02 1.45
C ALA A 201 -6.54 12.87 1.75
N LEU A 202 -6.40 11.73 1.07
CA LEU A 202 -7.20 10.52 1.36
C LEU A 202 -6.91 9.96 2.75
N THR A 203 -5.65 10.04 3.22
CA THR A 203 -5.28 9.62 4.58
C THR A 203 -5.96 10.49 5.63
N VAL A 204 -5.89 11.83 5.47
CA VAL A 204 -6.54 12.78 6.38
C VAL A 204 -8.05 12.59 6.37
N GLU A 205 -8.64 12.40 5.19
CA GLU A 205 -10.05 12.10 5.05
C GLU A 205 -10.44 10.80 5.77
N SER A 206 -9.66 9.72 5.61
CA SER A 206 -9.91 8.45 6.28
C SER A 206 -9.88 8.60 7.80
N LEU A 207 -8.89 9.33 8.33
CA LEU A 207 -8.78 9.65 9.76
C LEU A 207 -9.97 10.49 10.26
N HIS A 208 -10.41 11.46 9.46
CA HIS A 208 -11.58 12.27 9.77
C HIS A 208 -12.85 11.40 9.82
N ARG A 209 -13.10 10.59 8.78
CA ARG A 209 -14.24 9.67 8.75
C ARG A 209 -14.21 8.71 9.95
N ARG A 210 -13.04 8.19 10.33
CA ARG A 210 -12.85 7.37 11.54
C ARG A 210 -13.25 8.10 12.81
N ARG A 211 -12.76 9.34 12.98
CA ARG A 211 -13.02 10.16 14.17
C ARG A 211 -14.51 10.46 14.37
N HIS A 212 -15.24 10.63 13.28
CA HIS A 212 -16.66 10.98 13.30
C HIS A 212 -17.60 9.78 13.14
N GLY A 213 -17.10 8.53 13.15
CA GLY A 213 -17.94 7.34 12.99
C GLY A 213 -18.59 7.22 11.61
N LEU A 214 -18.03 7.87 10.59
CA LEU A 214 -18.56 7.94 9.23
C LEU A 214 -18.00 6.83 8.32
N LEU A 215 -17.23 5.89 8.85
CA LEU A 215 -16.69 4.80 8.07
C LEU A 215 -17.76 3.76 7.79
N ALA A 216 -17.95 3.45 6.51
CA ALA A 216 -18.82 2.37 6.07
C ALA A 216 -18.07 1.48 5.06
N TRP A 217 -18.28 0.17 5.15
CA TRP A 217 -17.74 -0.82 4.24
C TRP A 217 -18.83 -1.83 3.84
N LYS A 218 -19.09 -1.95 2.53
CA LYS A 218 -20.16 -2.81 1.99
C LYS A 218 -21.52 -2.59 2.70
N GLY A 219 -21.88 -1.33 2.96
CA GLY A 219 -23.12 -0.95 3.64
C GLY A 219 -23.11 -1.15 5.17
N ARG A 220 -22.01 -1.62 5.77
CA ARG A 220 -21.89 -1.83 7.22
C ARG A 220 -21.02 -0.74 7.86
N PRO A 221 -21.39 -0.19 9.04
CA PRO A 221 -20.51 0.68 9.80
C PRO A 221 -19.20 -0.04 10.15
N VAL A 222 -18.08 0.68 10.11
CA VAL A 222 -16.79 0.16 10.60
C VAL A 222 -16.57 0.70 12.02
N PRO A 223 -16.51 -0.16 13.04
CA PRO A 223 -16.30 0.23 14.43
C PRO A 223 -14.89 0.79 14.66
#